data_AF-A0A921K026-F1
#
_entry.id   AF-A0A921K026-F1
#
_cell.length_a   1.000
_cell.length_b   1.000
_cell.length_c   1.000
_cell.angle_alpha   90.00
_cell.angle_beta   90.00
_cell.angle_gamma   90.00
#
_symmetry.space_group_name_H-M   'P 1'
#
loop_
_entity.id
_entity.type
_entity.pdbx_description
1 polymer ?
#
loop_
_entity_poly.entity_id
_entity_poly.type
_entity_poly.pdbx_seq_one_letter_code
_entity_poly.pdbx_strand_id
1 'polypeptide(L)' 'MKKIKFNFNTKSAAAWTTLAGTVISAGVGILTALGVTVDQTQATTITGVITAVISLLTAFGVLVAPTDKKE' A
#
# COMPACT_ATOMS: atom_id res chain seq x y z
N MET A 1 -0.98 -10.76 27.45
CA MET A 1 -0.64 -10.56 26.02
C MET A 1 -0.39 -9.07 25.79
N LYS A 2 0.83 -8.67 25.42
CA LYS A 2 1.18 -7.26 25.20
C LYS A 2 0.48 -6.82 23.90
N LYS A 3 -0.46 -5.88 23.96
CA LYS A 3 -1.13 -5.35 22.76
C LYS A 3 -0.07 -4.63 21.93
N ILE A 4 0.30 -5.20 20.78
CA ILE A 4 1.13 -4.51 19.79
C ILE A 4 0.27 -3.36 19.26
N LYS A 5 0.57 -2.14 19.69
CA LYS A 5 -0.14 -0.93 19.25
C LYS A 5 0.55 -0.47 17.97
N PHE A 6 -0.03 -0.84 16.83
CA PHE A 6 0.48 -0.39 15.53
C PHE A 6 0.04 1.06 15.32
N ASN A 7 0.99 2.00 15.35
CA ASN A 7 0.70 3.44 15.20
C ASN A 7 0.55 3.80 13.71
N PHE A 8 -0.53 3.33 13.09
CA PHE A 8 -0.79 3.55 11.67
C PHE A 8 -1.74 4.72 11.46
N ASN A 9 -1.32 5.68 10.63
CA ASN A 9 -2.16 6.82 10.25
C ASN A 9 -3.09 6.43 9.09
N THR A 10 -4.32 6.05 9.42
CA THR A 10 -5.35 5.64 8.45
C THR A 10 -5.80 6.75 7.51
N LYS A 11 -5.46 8.01 7.79
CA LYS A 11 -5.76 9.15 6.93
C LYS A 11 -4.61 9.50 6.00
N SER A 12 -3.41 8.96 6.18
CA SER A 12 -2.26 9.33 5.34
C SER A 12 -2.19 8.51 4.07
N ALA A 13 -2.23 9.17 2.90
CA ALA A 13 -2.01 8.52 1.62
C ALA A 13 -0.66 7.78 1.57
N ALA A 14 0.40 8.40 2.12
CA ALA A 14 1.72 7.79 2.19
C ALA A 14 1.73 6.50 3.02
N ALA A 15 1.02 6.47 4.16
CA ALA A 15 0.93 5.28 5.00
C ALA A 15 0.24 4.12 4.27
N TRP A 16 -0.83 4.40 3.53
CA TRP A 16 -1.50 3.40 2.69
C TRP A 16 -0.63 2.90 1.54
N THR A 17 0.13 3.78 0.88
CA THR A 17 1.07 3.39 -0.18
C THR A 17 2.14 2.45 0.37
N THR A 18 2.75 2.78 1.51
CA THR A 18 3.77 1.92 2.15
C THR A 18 3.19 0.58 2.59
N LEU A 19 1.98 0.58 3.18
CA LEU A 19 1.30 -0.65 3.59
C LEU A 19 1.03 -1.54 2.37
N ALA A 20 0.46 -0.99 1.30
CA ALA A 20 0.17 -1.73 0.10
C ALA A 20 1.43 -2.30 -0.55
N GLY A 21 2.50 -1.50 -0.66
CA GLY A 21 3.79 -1.98 -1.17
C GLY A 21 4.36 -3.14 -0.36
N THR A 22 4.22 -3.09 0.97
CA THR A 22 4.68 -4.16 1.87
C THR A 22 3.84 -5.43 1.71
N VAL A 23 2.52 -5.30 1.58
CA VAL A 23 1.62 -6.45 1.36
C VAL A 23 1.89 -7.11 0.01
N ILE A 24 2.08 -6.32 -1.04
CA ILE A 24 2.42 -6.82 -2.37
C ILE A 24 3.77 -7.56 -2.33
N SER A 25 4.81 -6.93 -1.76
CA SER A 25 6.15 -7.55 -1.73
C SER A 25 6.17 -8.83 -0.88
N ALA A 26 5.48 -8.85 0.25
CA ALA A 26 5.31 -10.06 1.06
C ALA A 26 4.55 -11.15 0.29
N GLY A 27 3.46 -10.79 -0.40
CA GLY A 27 2.68 -11.71 -1.22
C GLY A 27 3.50 -12.30 -2.37
N VAL A 28 4.23 -11.46 -3.11
CA VAL A 28 5.13 -11.90 -4.19
C VAL A 28 6.23 -12.81 -3.63
N GLY A 29 6.82 -12.47 -2.49
CA GLY A 29 7.84 -13.30 -1.83
C GLY A 29 7.31 -14.68 -1.44
N ILE A 30 6.10 -14.76 -0.87
CA ILE A 30 5.46 -16.03 -0.51
C ILE A 30 5.15 -16.85 -1.77
N LEU A 31 4.55 -16.25 -2.80
CA LEU A 31 4.22 -16.93 -4.04
C LEU A 31 5.48 -17.47 -4.73
N THR A 32 6.54 -16.67 -4.78
CA THR A 32 7.83 -17.07 -5.33
C THR A 32 8.43 -18.24 -4.55
N ALA A 33 8.35 -18.21 -3.21
CA ALA A 33 8.81 -19.31 -2.36
C ALA A 33 8.02 -20.61 -2.56
N LEU A 34 6.77 -20.52 -3.04
CA LEU A 34 5.92 -21.65 -3.41
C LEU A 34 6.10 -22.08 -4.88
N GLY A 35 7.06 -21.50 -5.61
CA GLY A 35 7.33 -21.82 -7.01
C GLY A 35 6.39 -21.16 -8.02
N VAL A 36 5.58 -20.20 -7.59
CA VAL A 36 4.69 -19.43 -8.47
C VAL A 36 5.47 -18.24 -9.03
N THR A 37 5.67 -18.23 -10.36
CA THR A 37 6.23 -17.08 -11.06
C THR A 37 5.20 -15.96 -11.13
N VAL A 38 5.46 -14.85 -10.46
CA VAL A 38 4.67 -13.62 -10.62
C VAL A 38 5.22 -12.84 -11.81
N ASP A 39 4.39 -12.66 -12.84
CA ASP A 39 4.75 -11.83 -13.99
C ASP A 39 4.88 -10.36 -13.58
N GLN A 40 5.96 -9.71 -14.03
CA GLN A 40 6.20 -8.28 -13.85
C GLN A 40 4.99 -7.44 -14.30
N THR A 41 4.30 -7.88 -15.35
CA THR A 41 3.09 -7.24 -15.87
C THR A 41 1.97 -7.22 -14.82
N GLN A 42 1.71 -8.36 -14.17
CA GLN A 42 0.69 -8.47 -13.13
C GLN A 42 1.03 -7.62 -11.90
N ALA A 43 2.29 -7.66 -11.46
CA ALA A 43 2.77 -6.84 -10.35
C ALA A 43 2.62 -5.33 -10.64
N THR A 44 2.92 -4.92 -11.87
CA THR A 44 2.78 -3.52 -12.32
C THR A 44 1.31 -3.10 -12.39
N THR A 45 0.43 -3.96 -12.91
CA THR A 45 -1.01 -3.70 -12.95
C THR A 45 -1.58 -3.52 -11.55
N ILE A 46 -1.27 -4.42 -10.62
CA ILE A 46 -1.75 -4.33 -9.23
C ILE A 46 -1.25 -3.03 -8.57
N THR A 47 0.02 -2.71 -8.73
CA THR A 47 0.61 -1.48 -8.19
C THR A 47 -0.04 -0.22 -8.78
N GLY A 48 -0.31 -0.23 -10.09
CA GLY A 48 -1.00 0.86 -10.78
C GLY A 48 -2.43 1.08 -10.29
N VAL A 49 -3.21 0.00 -10.14
CA VAL A 49 -4.59 0.07 -9.61
C VAL A 49 -4.60 0.65 -8.19
N ILE A 50 -3.70 0.17 -7.32
CA ILE A 50 -3.62 0.65 -5.93
C ILE A 50 -3.25 2.14 -5.91
N THR A 51 -2.27 2.54 -6.72
CA THR A 51 -1.86 3.95 -6.82
C THR A 51 -3.01 4.83 -7.30
N ALA A 52 -3.80 4.36 -8.29
CA ALA A 52 -4.98 5.06 -8.77
C ALA A 52 -6.05 5.20 -7.68
N VAL A 53 -6.33 4.13 -6.93
CA VAL A 53 -7.29 4.16 -5.81
C VAL A 53 -6.84 5.14 -4.72
N ILE A 54 -5.57 5.11 -4.31
CA ILE A 54 -5.03 6.04 -3.30
C ILE A 54 -5.13 7.49 -3.80
N SER A 55 -4.82 7.72 -5.07
CA SER A 55 -4.93 9.04 -5.69
C SER A 55 -6.39 9.53 -5.70
N LEU A 56 -7.33 8.65 -6.04
CA LEU A 56 -8.76 8.94 -6.02
C LEU A 56 -9.25 9.29 -4.60
N LEU A 57 -8.88 8.49 -3.60
CA LEU A 57 -9.22 8.73 -2.21
C LEU A 57 -8.60 10.02 -1.66
N THR A 58 -7.42 10.38 -2.15
CA THR A 58 -6.78 11.66 -1.82
C THR A 58 -7.52 12.83 -2.46
N ALA A 59 -7.90 12.71 -3.75
CA ALA A 59 -8.67 13.73 -4.46
C ALA A 59 -10.06 13.96 -3.84
N PHE A 60 -10.69 12.91 -3.31
CA PHE A 60 -11.95 13.00 -2.56
C PHE A 60 -11.79 13.46 -1.11
N GLY A 61 -10.57 13.77 -0.65
CA GLY A 61 -10.29 14.20 0.73
C GLY A 61 -10.49 13.12 1.79
N VAL A 62 -10.65 11.85 1.38
CA VAL A 62 -10.72 10.71 2.29
C VAL A 62 -9.34 10.45 2.90
N LEU A 63 -8.29 10.60 2.08
CA LEU A 63 -6.89 10.56 2.48
C LEU A 63 -6.27 11.97 2.38
N VAL A 64 -5.36 12.25 3.29
CA VAL A 64 -4.53 13.44 3.35
C VAL A 64 -3.34 13.23 2.44
N ALA A 65 -3.09 14.20 1.56
CA ALA A 65 -2.00 14.13 0.60
C ALA A 65 -0.64 14.05 1.32
N PRO A 66 0.38 13.44 0.72
CA PRO A 66 1.71 13.35 1.32
C PRO A 66 2.34 14.73 1.61
N THR A 67 1.93 15.74 0.84
CA THR A 67 2.34 17.15 0.96
C THR A 67 1.58 17.91 2.04
N ASP A 68 0.42 17.42 2.47
CA ASP A 68 -0.40 18.00 3.54
C ASP A 68 0.07 17.55 4.93
N LYS A 69 1.40 17.37 5.10
CA LYS A 69 1.97 17.36 6.44
C LYS A 69 1.67 18.72 7.04
N LYS A 70 0.57 18.81 7.79
CA LYS A 70 0.43 19.85 8.80
C LYS A 70 1.65 19.72 9.70
N GLU A 71 2.50 20.73 9.61
CA GLU A 71 3.45 21.10 10.66
C GLU A 71 2.77 21.06 12.04
#